data_AF-A0A961MWG4-F1
#
_entry.id   AF-A0A961MWG4-F1
#
_cell.length_a   1.000
_cell.length_b   1.000
_cell.length_c   1.000
_cell.angle_alpha   90.00
_cell.angle_beta   90.00
_cell.angle_gamma   90.00
#
_symmetry.space_group_name_H-M   'P 1'
#
loop_
_entity.id
_entity.type
_entity.pdbx_description
1 polymer ?
#
loop_
_entity_poly.entity_id
_entity_poly.type
_entity_poly.pdbx_seq_one_letter_code
_entity_poly.pdbx_strand_id
1 'polypeptide(L)'
;MSTTTIDPAEVAKFEAMAAEWWDPNGKFKPLHMLNPCRLDYITGQIAAEFGRDQTAPRPFDGLRLLDIGCGGGLLSEPMARL
;
A
#
# COMPACT_ATOMS: atom_id res chain seq x y z
N MET A 1 8.09 -24.30 20.80
CA MET A 1 6.89 -23.79 20.11
C MET A 1 7.20 -22.38 19.65
N SER A 2 7.00 -22.06 18.37
CA SER A 2 7.18 -20.69 17.87
C SER A 2 5.99 -19.85 18.32
N THR A 3 6.25 -18.78 19.07
CA THR A 3 5.26 -17.76 19.42
C THR A 3 4.99 -16.91 18.18
N THR A 4 3.76 -16.94 17.71
CA THR A 4 3.31 -16.08 16.60
C THR A 4 2.93 -14.69 17.12
N THR A 5 3.21 -13.65 16.32
CA THR A 5 2.74 -12.28 16.56
C THR A 5 1.41 -12.00 15.84
N ILE A 6 0.81 -13.02 15.19
CA ILE A 6 -0.44 -12.89 14.44
C ILE A 6 -1.62 -13.04 15.40
N ASP A 7 -2.55 -12.09 15.36
CA ASP A 7 -3.87 -12.20 16.00
C ASP A 7 -4.89 -12.75 14.99
N PRO A 8 -5.40 -13.98 15.17
CA PRO A 8 -6.38 -14.57 14.25
C PRO A 8 -7.71 -13.80 14.18
N ALA A 9 -8.11 -13.12 15.26
CA ALA A 9 -9.37 -12.39 15.29
C ALA A 9 -9.32 -11.14 14.40
N GLU A 10 -8.18 -10.43 14.39
CA GLU A 10 -7.98 -9.30 13.50
C GLU A 10 -7.90 -9.75 12.03
N VAL A 11 -7.24 -10.87 11.74
CA VAL A 11 -7.24 -11.43 10.37
C VAL A 11 -8.66 -11.71 9.88
N ALA A 12 -9.45 -12.45 10.67
CA ALA A 12 -10.83 -12.80 10.30
C ALA A 12 -11.72 -11.57 10.08
N LYS A 13 -11.54 -10.52 10.89
CA LYS A 13 -12.24 -9.25 10.75
C LYS A 13 -11.96 -8.59 9.40
N PHE A 14 -10.71 -8.51 8.98
CA PHE A 14 -10.35 -7.92 7.68
C PHE A 14 -10.75 -8.80 6.50
N GLU A 15 -10.67 -10.13 6.63
CA GLU A 15 -11.16 -11.08 5.62
C GLU A 15 -12.67 -10.91 5.37
N ALA A 16 -13.47 -10.75 6.42
CA ALA A 16 -14.91 -10.53 6.29
C ALA A 16 -15.29 -9.24 5.54
N MET A 17 -14.36 -8.28 5.43
CA MET A 17 -14.55 -7.01 4.71
C MET A 17 -13.83 -6.98 3.35
N ALA A 18 -13.16 -8.06 2.94
CA ALA A 18 -12.26 -8.06 1.78
C ALA A 18 -12.92 -7.62 0.46
N ALA A 19 -14.18 -7.97 0.24
CA ALA A 19 -14.90 -7.62 -0.99
C ALA A 19 -15.14 -6.10 -1.14
N GLU A 20 -15.14 -5.34 -0.04
CA GLU A 20 -15.39 -3.89 -0.04
C GLU A 20 -14.11 -3.06 -0.20
N TRP A 21 -12.94 -3.70 -0.31
CA TRP A 21 -11.64 -3.00 -0.26
C TRP A 21 -11.50 -1.91 -1.32
N TRP A 22 -12.05 -2.15 -2.51
CA TRP A 22 -11.97 -1.25 -3.66
C TRP A 22 -13.25 -0.43 -3.90
N ASP A 23 -14.23 -0.49 -2.99
CA ASP A 23 -15.37 0.42 -3.04
C ASP A 23 -14.97 1.81 -2.51
N PRO A 24 -14.90 2.86 -3.34
CA PRO A 24 -14.52 4.20 -2.91
C PRO A 24 -15.54 4.85 -1.96
N ASN A 25 -16.76 4.31 -1.88
CA ASN A 25 -17.81 4.76 -0.96
C ASN A 25 -18.05 3.78 0.20
N GLY A 26 -17.34 2.65 0.24
CA GLY A 26 -17.49 1.61 1.24
C GLY A 26 -16.68 1.86 2.52
N LYS A 27 -16.54 0.81 3.34
CA LYS A 27 -15.87 0.86 4.66
C LYS A 27 -14.43 1.39 4.62
N PHE A 28 -13.74 1.20 3.50
CA PHE A 28 -12.35 1.62 3.32
C PHE A 28 -12.20 2.98 2.63
N LYS A 29 -13.30 3.74 2.42
CA LYS A 29 -13.27 5.11 1.89
C LYS A 29 -12.18 6.01 2.49
N PRO A 30 -11.95 6.03 3.83
CA PRO A 30 -10.87 6.83 4.39
C PRO A 30 -9.48 6.46 3.84
N LEU A 31 -9.21 5.18 3.58
CA LEU A 31 -7.94 4.74 2.99
C LEU A 31 -7.81 5.17 1.53
N HIS A 32 -8.90 5.14 0.77
CA HIS A 32 -8.93 5.68 -0.60
C HIS A 32 -8.62 7.17 -0.62
N MET A 33 -9.25 7.94 0.27
CA MET A 33 -9.03 9.39 0.38
C MET A 33 -7.61 9.74 0.85
N LEU A 34 -7.02 8.92 1.72
CA LEU A 34 -5.64 9.11 2.20
C LEU A 34 -4.61 8.71 1.13
N ASN A 35 -4.97 7.83 0.19
CA ASN A 35 -4.04 7.20 -0.74
C ASN A 35 -3.18 8.19 -1.56
N PRO A 36 -3.74 9.28 -2.13
CA PRO A 36 -2.93 10.25 -2.87
C PRO A 36 -1.84 10.89 -1.99
N CYS A 37 -2.20 11.37 -0.80
CA CYS A 37 -1.26 12.01 0.12
C CYS A 37 -0.13 11.07 0.56
N ARG A 38 -0.45 9.82 0.89
CA ARG A 38 0.59 8.83 1.27
C ARG A 38 1.47 8.45 0.08
N LEU A 39 0.91 8.33 -1.13
CA LEU A 39 1.68 8.03 -2.34
C LEU A 39 2.67 9.15 -2.64
N ASP A 40 2.21 10.41 -2.62
CA ASP A 40 3.09 11.57 -2.83
C ASP A 40 4.25 11.59 -1.83
N TYR A 41 3.96 11.34 -0.55
CA TYR A 41 4.99 11.25 0.48
C TYR A 41 5.97 10.10 0.24
N ILE A 42 5.48 8.87 0.07
CA ILE A 42 6.33 7.68 -0.07
C ILE A 42 7.20 7.77 -1.33
N THR A 43 6.60 8.14 -2.46
CA THR A 43 7.33 8.31 -3.72
C THR A 43 8.37 9.42 -3.60
N GLY A 44 8.06 10.52 -2.91
CA GLY A 44 9.00 11.61 -2.62
C GLY A 44 10.20 11.15 -1.80
N GLN A 45 9.94 10.38 -0.74
CA GLN A 45 10.99 9.84 0.12
C GLN A 45 11.89 8.84 -0.64
N ILE A 46 11.32 7.94 -1.44
CA ILE A 46 12.09 6.99 -2.25
C ILE A 46 12.94 7.76 -3.28
N ALA A 47 12.38 8.78 -3.91
CA ALA A 47 13.09 9.58 -4.90
C ALA A 47 14.28 10.33 -4.28
N ALA A 48 14.09 10.94 -3.11
CA ALA A 48 15.14 11.63 -2.39
C ALA A 48 16.25 10.67 -1.93
N GLU A 49 15.88 9.51 -1.37
CA GLU A 49 16.85 8.53 -0.83
C GLU A 49 17.68 7.85 -1.94
N PHE A 50 17.03 7.46 -3.04
CA PHE A 50 17.67 6.67 -4.10
C PHE A 50 18.00 7.49 -5.35
N GLY A 51 17.91 8.82 -5.29
CA GLY A 51 18.23 9.74 -6.39
C GLY A 51 17.38 9.50 -7.65
N ARG A 52 16.06 9.33 -7.49
CA ARG A 52 15.15 9.03 -8.60
C ARG A 52 14.46 10.26 -9.16
N ASP A 53 14.30 10.28 -10.48
CA ASP A 53 13.49 11.26 -11.18
C ASP A 53 12.04 10.77 -11.28
N GLN A 54 11.14 11.40 -10.54
CA GLN A 54 9.71 11.06 -10.52
C GLN A 54 8.99 11.35 -11.84
N THR A 55 9.57 12.18 -12.71
CA THR A 55 8.97 12.49 -14.02
C THR A 55 9.28 11.44 -15.08
N ALA A 56 10.20 10.52 -14.79
CA ALA A 56 10.51 9.41 -15.68
C ALA A 56 9.31 8.44 -15.82
N PRO A 57 9.21 7.67 -16.91
CA PRO A 57 8.10 6.72 -17.09
C PRO A 57 8.03 5.58 -16.05
N ARG A 58 9.19 5.20 -15.49
CA ARG A 58 9.32 4.17 -14.45
C ARG A 58 10.33 4.62 -13.39
N PRO A 59 9.98 5.59 -12.53
CA PRO A 59 10.92 6.23 -11.60
C PRO A 59 11.62 5.24 -10.65
N PHE A 60 10.99 4.10 -10.36
CA PHE A 60 11.48 3.14 -9.37
C PHE A 60 12.02 1.84 -9.96
N ASP A 61 12.27 1.81 -11.27
CA ASP A 61 12.93 0.68 -11.94
C ASP A 61 14.22 0.25 -11.21
N GLY A 62 14.35 -1.06 -11.01
CA GLY A 62 15.47 -1.69 -10.31
C GLY A 62 15.39 -1.65 -8.78
N LEU A 63 14.39 -0.98 -8.20
CA LEU A 63 14.08 -1.10 -6.78
C LEU A 63 13.14 -2.29 -6.53
N ARG A 64 13.20 -2.84 -5.32
CA ARG A 64 12.23 -3.84 -4.83
C ARG A 64 11.49 -3.23 -3.66
N LEU A 65 10.18 -3.16 -3.75
CA LEU A 65 9.30 -2.59 -2.74
C LEU A 65 8.54 -3.71 -2.01
N LEU A 66 8.34 -3.53 -0.71
CA LEU A 66 7.60 -4.46 0.15
C LEU A 66 6.59 -3.67 0.99
N ASP A 67 5.31 -3.95 0.80
CA ASP A 67 4.20 -3.36 1.55
C ASP A 67 3.68 -4.38 2.58
N ILE A 68 4.05 -4.19 3.84
CA ILE A 68 3.70 -5.11 4.94
C ILE A 68 2.29 -4.80 5.42
N GLY A 69 1.40 -5.80 5.36
CA GLY A 69 -0.01 -5.59 5.66
C GLY A 69 -0.76 -4.89 4.51
N CYS A 70 -0.36 -5.18 3.26
CA CYS A 70 -0.91 -4.56 2.06
C CYS A 70 -2.44 -4.72 1.91
N GLY A 71 -3.03 -5.76 2.52
CA GLY A 71 -4.45 -6.06 2.43
C GLY A 71 -4.90 -6.14 0.96
N GLY A 72 -5.98 -5.45 0.61
CA GLY A 72 -6.46 -5.38 -0.78
C GLY A 72 -5.60 -4.54 -1.73
N GLY A 73 -4.39 -4.13 -1.35
CA GLY A 73 -3.39 -3.62 -2.29
C GLY A 73 -3.55 -2.15 -2.70
N LEU A 74 -4.31 -1.34 -1.94
CA LEU A 74 -4.57 0.06 -2.29
C LEU A 74 -3.30 0.92 -2.45
N LEU A 75 -2.20 0.56 -1.78
CA LEU A 75 -0.91 1.23 -1.92
C LEU A 75 0.00 0.46 -2.89
N SER A 76 0.12 -0.85 -2.68
CA SER A 76 0.92 -1.75 -3.51
C SER A 76 0.62 -1.64 -5.00
N GLU A 77 -0.65 -1.58 -5.40
CA GLU A 77 -1.03 -1.57 -6.80
C GLU A 77 -0.64 -0.27 -7.52
N PRO A 78 -0.94 0.94 -6.99
CA PRO A 78 -0.40 2.17 -7.57
C PRO A 78 1.14 2.20 -7.61
N MET A 79 1.82 1.72 -6.56
CA MET A 79 3.29 1.65 -6.54
C MET A 79 3.86 0.71 -7.61
N ALA A 80 3.16 -0.37 -7.96
CA ALA A 80 3.58 -1.29 -9.02
C ALA A 80 3.33 -0.75 -10.44
N ARG A 81 2.54 0.32 -10.59
CA ARG A 81 2.30 1.00 -11.87
C ARG A 81 3.32 2.12 -12.16
N LEU A 82 4.12 2.50 -11.15
CA LEU A 82 5.24 3.44 -11.23
C LEU A 82 6.57 2.69 -11.44
#